data_AF-A0A1M2VUZ2-F1
#
_entry.id   AF-A0A1M2VUZ2-F1
#
_cell.length_a   1.000
_cell.length_b   1.000
_cell.length_c   1.000
_cell.angle_alpha   90.00
_cell.angle_beta   90.00
_cell.angle_gamma   90.00
#
_symmetry.space_group_name_H-M   'P 1'
#
loop_
_entity.id
_entity.type
_entity.pdbx_description
1 polymer ?
#
loop_
_entity_poly.entity_id
_entity_poly.type
_entity_poly.pdbx_seq_one_letter_code
_entity_poly.pdbx_strand_id
1 'polypeptide(L)'
;MLPFGLVTKGGWGSPHIEADNIRFVAHHTSIPVPRILDAIEYRRDPTTPSGLIVMTRIEGESLAQWISDHAIRPPGQQELLEKLDHCISRGDMTGISETLAQLKPMPPPTLDLSDATLLIEDLRNAFRELRALPAPSAAVAGLLGRPLKCNRDGDLQFVGPFQDQQEFKDSLFAQANSVLSPHRMPALRRLAEPVNAKRHRVCFTHADLAARNILVKNGRLSGIIDWEYSGWYPEYWELVTMERQMIDEPLMHQFWDAVQLFGPEPYRDELALEWALRHCTGASAAVCEQEEDLSCPRCVVF
;
A
#
# COMPACT_ATOMS: atom_id res chain seq x y z
N MET A 1 11.02 19.98 -11.15
CA MET A 1 10.19 20.97 -10.43
C MET A 1 9.90 22.13 -11.37
N LEU A 2 8.66 22.64 -11.34
CA LEU A 2 8.30 23.85 -12.07
C LEU A 2 8.48 25.10 -11.17
N PRO A 3 8.56 26.31 -11.76
CA PRO A 3 8.52 27.56 -11.00
C PRO A 3 7.28 27.66 -10.09
N PHE A 4 7.35 28.55 -9.10
CA PHE A 4 6.23 28.91 -8.21
C PHE A 4 5.68 27.76 -7.34
N GLY A 5 6.53 26.81 -6.96
CA GLY A 5 6.13 25.69 -6.10
C GLY A 5 5.20 24.71 -6.81
N LEU A 6 5.28 24.59 -8.14
CA LEU A 6 4.51 23.64 -8.92
C LEU A 6 5.32 22.39 -9.23
N VAL A 7 4.62 21.27 -9.35
CA VAL A 7 5.17 19.97 -9.75
C VAL A 7 4.33 19.35 -10.83
N THR A 8 4.96 18.49 -11.62
CA THR A 8 4.32 17.69 -12.65
C THR A 8 4.50 16.23 -12.35
N LYS A 9 3.43 15.45 -12.34
CA LYS A 9 3.48 13.99 -12.34
C LYS A 9 3.13 13.49 -13.74
N GLY A 10 4.07 12.80 -14.38
CA GLY A 10 3.84 12.14 -15.65
C GLY A 10 3.64 10.65 -15.42
N GLY A 11 2.72 10.04 -16.15
CA GLY A 11 2.43 8.62 -16.02
C GLY A 11 1.89 7.99 -17.31
N TRP A 12 1.91 6.67 -17.33
CA TRP A 12 1.23 5.86 -18.33
C TRP A 12 -0.26 5.80 -17.99
N GLY A 13 -1.12 5.95 -19.00
CA GLY A 13 -2.57 5.99 -18.82
C GLY A 13 -3.12 7.39 -18.56
N SER A 14 -4.43 7.43 -18.29
CA SER A 14 -5.16 8.69 -18.10
C SER A 14 -4.81 9.37 -16.77
N PRO A 15 -4.49 10.68 -16.76
CA PRO A 15 -4.17 11.43 -15.54
C PRO A 15 -5.42 11.75 -14.70
N HIS A 16 -6.61 11.56 -15.25
CA HIS A 16 -7.87 12.01 -14.65
C HIS A 16 -8.26 11.21 -13.41
N ILE A 17 -7.84 9.95 -13.29
CA ILE A 17 -8.20 9.10 -12.13
C ILE A 17 -7.61 9.67 -10.84
N GLU A 18 -6.29 9.84 -10.82
CA GLU A 18 -5.60 10.41 -9.66
C GLU A 18 -6.04 11.86 -9.42
N ALA A 19 -6.15 12.68 -10.48
CA ALA A 19 -6.57 14.07 -10.36
C ALA A 19 -7.98 14.20 -9.75
N ASP A 20 -8.94 13.38 -10.17
CA ASP A 20 -10.30 13.40 -9.66
C ASP A 20 -10.36 12.87 -8.23
N ASN A 21 -9.58 11.84 -7.89
CA ASN A 21 -9.45 11.35 -6.51
C ASN A 21 -8.89 12.43 -5.58
N ILE A 22 -7.84 13.14 -5.99
CA ILE A 22 -7.25 14.24 -5.21
C ILE A 22 -8.27 15.37 -5.03
N ARG A 23 -8.98 15.77 -6.09
CA ARG A 23 -10.04 16.80 -5.99
C ARG A 23 -11.17 16.36 -5.05
N PHE A 24 -11.56 15.10 -5.11
CA PHE A 24 -12.59 14.54 -4.24
C PHE A 24 -12.16 14.60 -2.77
N VAL A 25 -10.95 14.14 -2.44
CA VAL A 25 -10.42 14.20 -1.07
C VAL A 25 -10.33 15.64 -0.57
N ALA A 26 -9.80 16.55 -1.39
CA ALA A 26 -9.67 17.97 -1.05
C ALA A 26 -11.01 18.65 -0.78
N HIS A 27 -12.09 18.20 -1.42
CA HIS A 27 -13.42 18.79 -1.26
C HIS A 27 -14.18 18.25 -0.04
N HIS A 28 -13.88 17.03 0.40
CA HIS A 28 -14.68 16.34 1.42
C HIS A 28 -13.94 16.07 2.74
N THR A 29 -12.65 16.37 2.82
CA THR A 29 -11.86 16.16 4.04
C THR A 29 -10.91 17.33 4.28
N SER A 30 -10.35 17.40 5.48
CA SER A 30 -9.26 18.30 5.85
C SER A 30 -7.87 17.76 5.48
N ILE A 31 -7.80 16.55 4.91
CA ILE A 31 -6.54 15.88 4.57
C ILE A 31 -5.75 16.76 3.60
N PRO A 32 -4.50 17.13 3.91
CA PRO A 32 -3.71 17.92 3.00
C PRO A 32 -3.34 17.09 1.77
N VAL A 33 -3.80 17.53 0.60
CA VAL A 33 -3.50 16.91 -0.71
C VAL A 33 -3.08 18.00 -1.71
N PRO A 34 -2.35 17.66 -2.79
CA PRO A 34 -1.93 18.65 -3.77
C PRO A 34 -3.14 19.34 -4.41
N ARG A 35 -3.08 20.66 -4.60
CA ARG A 35 -4.09 21.34 -5.40
C ARG A 35 -3.81 21.05 -6.87
N ILE A 36 -4.75 20.38 -7.53
CA ILE A 36 -4.68 20.10 -8.97
C ILE A 36 -4.95 21.40 -9.75
N LEU A 37 -4.00 21.78 -10.61
CA LEU A 37 -4.15 22.88 -11.55
C LEU A 37 -4.70 22.38 -12.88
N ASP A 38 -4.12 21.30 -13.41
CA ASP A 38 -4.53 20.71 -14.68
C ASP A 38 -4.22 19.20 -14.75
N ALA A 39 -4.98 18.50 -15.58
CA ALA A 39 -4.77 17.08 -15.91
C ALA A 39 -4.90 16.93 -17.42
N ILE A 40 -3.76 16.72 -18.08
CA ILE A 40 -3.60 16.79 -19.53
C ILE A 40 -3.32 15.40 -20.06
N GLU A 41 -4.25 14.88 -20.87
CA GLU A 41 -4.03 13.65 -21.62
C GLU A 41 -3.34 13.96 -22.95
N TYR A 42 -2.31 13.19 -23.28
CA TYR A 42 -1.58 13.29 -24.54
C TYR A 42 -1.20 11.90 -25.04
N ARG A 43 -0.96 11.75 -26.35
CA ARG A 43 -0.57 10.48 -26.95
C ARG A 43 0.94 10.44 -27.13
N ARG A 44 1.62 9.51 -26.45
CA ARG A 44 3.02 9.17 -26.74
C ARG A 44 3.12 8.17 -27.89
N ASP A 45 2.18 7.26 -27.98
CA ASP A 45 2.03 6.27 -29.05
C ASP A 45 0.53 6.11 -29.44
N PRO A 46 0.22 5.45 -30.58
CA PRO A 46 -1.16 5.30 -31.07
C PRO A 46 -2.08 4.47 -30.17
N THR A 47 -1.52 3.66 -29.28
CA THR A 47 -2.20 2.59 -28.55
C THR A 47 -2.36 2.87 -27.05
N THR A 48 -1.47 3.68 -26.46
CA THR A 48 -1.45 3.94 -25.02
C THR A 48 -1.55 5.43 -24.73
N PRO A 49 -2.65 5.91 -24.11
CA PRO A 49 -2.73 7.29 -23.64
C PRO A 49 -1.68 7.52 -22.55
N SER A 50 -1.11 8.71 -22.51
CA SER A 50 -0.21 9.18 -21.45
C SER A 50 -0.80 10.41 -20.78
N GLY A 51 -0.47 10.60 -19.52
CA GLY A 51 -1.04 11.67 -18.70
C GLY A 51 0.02 12.56 -18.08
N LEU A 52 -0.33 13.83 -17.91
CA LEU A 52 0.40 14.78 -17.09
C LEU A 52 -0.55 15.44 -16.11
N ILE A 53 -0.21 15.44 -14.82
CA ILE A 53 -0.90 16.22 -13.80
C ILE A 53 -0.01 17.39 -13.42
N VAL A 54 -0.54 18.60 -13.46
CA VAL A 54 0.10 19.82 -12.95
C VAL A 54 -0.56 20.16 -11.62
N MET A 55 0.23 20.28 -10.56
CA MET A 55 -0.29 20.49 -9.20
C MET A 55 0.68 21.27 -8.32
N THR A 56 0.20 21.76 -7.17
CA THR A 56 1.05 22.40 -6.17
C THR A 56 1.94 21.38 -5.48
N ARG A 57 3.19 21.76 -5.19
CA ARG A 57 4.08 21.00 -4.30
C ARG A 57 3.57 21.09 -2.87
N ILE A 58 3.59 19.96 -2.17
CA ILE A 58 3.50 19.92 -0.71
C ILE A 58 4.92 19.86 -0.16
N GLU A 59 5.20 20.66 0.86
CA GLU A 59 6.50 20.65 1.54
C GLU A 59 6.52 19.62 2.66
N GLY A 60 7.59 18.83 2.69
CA GLY A 60 7.82 17.79 3.69
C GLY A 60 8.79 16.75 3.16
N GLU A 61 9.34 15.96 4.07
CA GLU A 61 10.01 14.70 3.74
C GLU A 61 8.99 13.56 3.67
N SER A 62 9.33 12.41 3.10
CA SER A 62 8.43 11.25 3.16
C SER A 62 8.42 10.66 4.57
N LEU A 63 7.34 10.00 4.96
CA LEU A 63 7.28 9.22 6.20
C LEU A 63 8.36 8.13 6.20
N ALA A 64 8.70 7.58 5.04
CA ALA A 64 9.80 6.63 4.91
C ALA A 64 11.14 7.24 5.35
N GLN A 65 11.44 8.47 4.93
CA GLN A 65 12.63 9.20 5.37
C GLN A 65 12.55 9.52 6.87
N TRP A 66 11.41 10.05 7.32
CA TRP A 66 11.20 10.37 8.72
C TRP A 66 11.43 9.13 9.62
N ILE A 67 10.88 7.96 9.27
CA ILE A 67 11.09 6.73 10.03
C ILE A 67 12.57 6.29 10.00
N SER A 68 13.25 6.45 8.86
CA SER A 68 14.69 6.16 8.77
C SER A 68 15.50 7.04 9.72
N ASP A 69 15.17 8.32 9.82
CA ASP A 69 15.89 9.29 10.66
C ASP A 69 15.64 9.06 12.17
N HIS A 70 14.51 8.43 12.51
CA HIS A 70 14.14 8.09 13.88
C HIS A 70 14.49 6.63 14.24
N ALA A 71 15.19 5.92 13.35
CA ALA A 71 15.60 4.54 13.57
C ALA A 71 16.78 4.47 14.55
N ILE A 72 16.58 3.78 15.67
CA ILE A 72 17.65 3.38 16.59
C ILE A 72 18.18 2.02 16.12
N ARG A 73 19.40 2.03 15.59
CA ARG A 73 20.07 0.84 15.06
C ARG A 73 21.09 0.28 16.05
N PRO A 74 21.24 -1.06 16.16
CA PRO A 74 22.32 -1.67 16.91
C PRO A 74 23.70 -1.24 16.38
N PRO A 75 24.75 -1.20 17.24
CA PRO A 75 26.10 -0.88 16.82
C PRO A 75 26.56 -1.76 15.65
N GLY A 76 27.19 -1.15 14.64
CA GLY A 76 27.69 -1.83 13.44
C GLY A 76 26.62 -2.21 12.41
N GLN A 77 25.31 -2.09 12.71
CA GLN A 77 24.26 -2.43 11.75
C GLN A 77 24.28 -1.48 10.54
N GLN A 78 24.47 -0.18 10.78
CA GLN A 78 24.51 0.83 9.72
C GLN A 78 25.67 0.57 8.74
N GLU A 79 26.86 0.24 9.26
CA GLU A 79 28.05 -0.08 8.43
C GLU A 79 27.81 -1.32 7.56
N LEU A 80 27.12 -2.34 8.10
CA LEU A 80 26.74 -3.53 7.34
C LEU A 80 25.69 -3.24 6.27
N LEU A 81 24.72 -2.35 6.53
CA LEU A 81 23.74 -1.93 5.54
C LEU A 81 24.40 -1.14 4.39
N GLU A 82 25.32 -0.23 4.70
CA GLU A 82 26.12 0.49 3.70
C GLU A 82 27.00 -0.46 2.88
N LYS A 83 27.61 -1.45 3.53
CA LYS A 83 28.35 -2.51 2.85
C LYS A 83 27.45 -3.33 1.92
N LEU A 84 26.24 -3.67 2.38
CA LEU A 84 25.28 -4.44 1.59
C LEU A 84 24.87 -3.65 0.33
N ASP A 85 24.53 -2.36 0.47
CA ASP A 85 24.19 -1.48 -0.65
C ASP A 85 25.33 -1.39 -1.67
N HIS A 86 26.56 -1.24 -1.17
CA HIS A 86 27.75 -1.25 -2.02
C HIS A 86 27.94 -2.58 -2.77
N CYS A 87 27.74 -3.71 -2.12
CA CYS A 87 27.80 -5.03 -2.77
C CYS A 87 26.70 -5.19 -3.83
N ILE A 88 25.47 -4.75 -3.54
CA ILE A 88 24.33 -4.75 -4.47
C ILE A 88 24.64 -3.91 -5.71
N SER A 89 25.13 -2.68 -5.52
CA SER A 89 25.46 -1.76 -6.62
C SER A 89 26.51 -2.32 -7.59
N ARG A 90 27.33 -3.26 -7.13
CA ARG A 90 28.40 -3.92 -7.91
C ARG A 90 28.03 -5.31 -8.40
N GLY A 91 26.87 -5.85 -8.03
CA GLY A 91 26.49 -7.23 -8.31
C GLY A 91 27.39 -8.27 -7.61
N ASP A 92 28.01 -7.92 -6.47
CA ASP A 92 28.86 -8.83 -5.70
C ASP A 92 28.01 -9.79 -4.86
N MET A 93 27.61 -10.92 -5.46
CA MET A 93 26.75 -11.92 -4.82
C MET A 93 27.37 -12.55 -3.57
N THR A 94 28.70 -12.73 -3.54
CA THR A 94 29.39 -13.27 -2.36
C THR A 94 29.37 -12.26 -1.23
N GLY A 95 29.72 -11.01 -1.52
CA GLY A 95 29.66 -9.90 -0.56
C GLY A 95 28.25 -9.65 -0.03
N ILE A 96 27.21 -9.80 -0.86
CA ILE A 96 25.80 -9.77 -0.44
C ILE A 96 25.53 -10.90 0.58
N SER A 97 25.85 -12.15 0.22
CA SER A 97 25.56 -13.31 1.08
C SER A 97 26.28 -13.25 2.42
N GLU A 98 27.56 -12.86 2.44
CA GLU A 98 28.36 -12.71 3.66
C GLU A 98 27.86 -11.59 4.56
N THR A 99 27.41 -10.48 3.97
CA THR A 99 26.90 -9.33 4.72
C THR A 99 25.51 -9.65 5.29
N LEU A 100 24.64 -10.32 4.53
CA LEU A 100 23.35 -10.82 5.03
C LEU A 100 23.52 -11.84 6.16
N ALA A 101 24.52 -12.72 6.10
CA ALA A 101 24.82 -13.67 7.17
C ALA A 101 25.23 -12.98 8.49
N GLN A 102 25.86 -11.81 8.40
CA GLN A 102 26.22 -10.98 9.57
C GLN A 102 25.03 -10.17 10.09
N LEU A 103 24.15 -9.68 9.22
CA LEU A 103 22.94 -8.94 9.59
C LEU A 103 21.89 -9.84 10.25
N LYS A 104 21.71 -11.08 9.76
CA LYS A 104 20.67 -12.01 10.22
C LYS A 104 20.62 -12.26 11.75
N PRO A 105 21.75 -12.47 12.46
CA PRO A 105 21.71 -12.66 13.91
C PRO A 105 21.59 -11.35 14.72
N MET A 106 21.65 -10.18 14.08
CA MET A 106 21.56 -8.90 14.81
C MET A 106 20.14 -8.66 15.32
N PRO A 107 19.97 -7.98 16.47
CA PRO A 107 18.65 -7.56 16.91
C PRO A 107 18.00 -6.61 15.88
N PRO A 108 16.67 -6.63 15.74
CA PRO A 108 15.97 -5.71 14.85
C PRO A 108 16.15 -4.26 15.33
N PRO A 109 16.17 -3.28 14.41
CA PRO A 109 16.19 -1.88 14.80
C PRO A 109 14.89 -1.49 15.51
N THR A 110 14.96 -0.50 16.39
CA THR A 110 13.79 0.03 17.10
C THR A 110 13.49 1.45 16.62
N LEU A 111 12.23 1.87 16.68
CA LEU A 111 11.82 3.21 16.28
C LEU A 111 11.68 4.14 17.49
N ASP A 112 12.36 5.30 17.46
CA ASP A 112 12.09 6.37 18.41
C ASP A 112 10.79 7.09 18.01
N LEU A 113 9.81 7.09 18.92
CA LEU A 113 8.51 7.72 18.72
C LEU A 113 8.24 8.83 19.72
N SER A 114 9.28 9.30 20.43
CA SER A 114 9.14 10.26 21.53
C SER A 114 8.50 11.60 21.10
N ASP A 115 8.69 12.02 19.86
CA ASP A 115 8.11 13.25 19.27
C ASP A 115 7.01 12.98 18.23
N ALA A 116 6.66 11.71 17.98
CA ALA A 116 5.71 11.31 16.93
C ALA A 116 4.23 11.58 17.27
N THR A 117 3.93 12.04 18.49
CA THR A 117 2.56 12.11 19.02
C THR A 117 1.61 12.88 18.11
N LEU A 118 2.03 14.06 17.62
CA LEU A 118 1.18 14.89 16.78
C LEU A 118 0.99 14.30 15.37
N LEU A 119 2.04 13.70 14.79
CA LEU A 119 1.96 12.99 13.52
C LEU A 119 0.99 11.80 13.60
N ILE A 120 1.08 11.00 14.67
CA ILE A 120 0.17 9.88 14.91
C ILE A 120 -1.28 10.36 15.02
N GLU A 121 -1.52 11.45 15.75
CA GLU A 121 -2.85 12.03 15.89
C GLU A 121 -3.39 12.55 14.55
N ASP A 122 -2.58 13.28 13.78
CA ASP A 122 -2.96 13.76 12.45
C ASP A 122 -3.33 12.60 11.51
N LEU A 123 -2.55 11.52 11.49
CA LEU A 123 -2.83 10.34 10.67
C LEU A 123 -4.13 9.64 11.08
N ARG A 124 -4.38 9.51 12.39
CA ARG A 124 -5.65 8.96 12.90
C ARG A 124 -6.84 9.83 12.47
N ASN A 125 -6.70 11.16 12.55
CA ASN A 125 -7.77 12.09 12.16
C ASN A 125 -8.03 12.04 10.65
N ALA A 126 -6.97 12.10 9.83
CA ALA A 126 -7.07 11.94 8.38
C ALA A 126 -7.78 10.64 8.01
N PHE A 127 -7.41 9.52 8.65
CA PHE A 127 -8.04 8.24 8.37
C PHE A 127 -9.51 8.20 8.80
N ARG A 128 -9.87 8.76 9.96
CA ARG A 128 -11.26 8.86 10.42
C ARG A 128 -12.12 9.64 9.44
N GLU A 129 -11.63 10.78 8.95
CA GLU A 129 -12.33 11.59 7.95
C GLU A 129 -12.55 10.79 6.65
N LEU A 130 -11.51 10.12 6.17
CA LEU A 130 -11.60 9.29 4.96
C LEU A 130 -12.63 8.17 5.10
N ARG A 131 -12.68 7.49 6.25
CA ARG A 131 -13.63 6.41 6.56
C ARG A 131 -15.04 6.88 6.89
N ALA A 132 -15.22 8.19 7.11
CA ALA A 132 -16.53 8.82 7.31
C ALA A 132 -17.19 9.26 5.99
N LEU A 133 -16.45 9.27 4.88
CA LEU A 133 -17.01 9.61 3.57
C LEU A 133 -18.13 8.62 3.19
N PRO A 134 -19.33 9.11 2.83
CA PRO A 134 -20.45 8.24 2.50
C PRO A 134 -20.22 7.58 1.15
N ALA A 135 -20.24 6.24 1.13
CA ALA A 135 -20.20 5.49 -0.13
C ALA A 135 -21.47 5.74 -0.96
N PRO A 136 -21.35 5.96 -2.28
CA PRO A 136 -22.50 6.21 -3.15
C PRO A 136 -23.37 4.97 -3.34
N SER A 137 -22.83 3.77 -3.12
CA SER A 137 -23.53 2.49 -3.23
C SER A 137 -22.73 1.38 -2.50
N ALA A 138 -23.21 0.13 -2.58
CA ALA A 138 -22.48 -1.05 -2.12
C ALA A 138 -21.39 -1.54 -3.09
N ALA A 139 -21.24 -0.88 -4.25
CA ALA A 139 -20.28 -1.25 -5.28
C ALA A 139 -18.83 -1.08 -4.83
N VAL A 140 -17.97 -2.00 -5.25
CA VAL A 140 -16.51 -1.85 -5.13
C VAL A 140 -16.00 -1.30 -6.46
N ALA A 141 -15.66 -0.02 -6.47
CA ALA A 141 -15.41 0.72 -7.71
C ALA A 141 -14.56 1.95 -7.46
N GLY A 142 -13.93 2.47 -8.52
CA GLY A 142 -13.29 3.77 -8.50
C GLY A 142 -14.29 4.90 -8.29
N LEU A 143 -13.78 6.10 -8.10
CA LEU A 143 -14.62 7.29 -8.03
C LEU A 143 -15.51 7.40 -9.28
N LEU A 144 -16.75 7.85 -9.10
CA LEU A 144 -17.77 7.92 -10.17
C LEU A 144 -18.13 6.55 -10.80
N GLY A 145 -17.91 5.44 -10.09
CA GLY A 145 -18.25 4.10 -10.58
C GLY A 145 -17.30 3.58 -11.66
N ARG A 146 -16.11 4.18 -11.80
CA ARG A 146 -15.08 3.76 -12.77
C ARG A 146 -14.45 2.42 -12.35
N PRO A 147 -13.81 1.69 -13.28
CA PRO A 147 -12.91 0.60 -12.90
C PRO A 147 -11.82 1.08 -11.93
N LEU A 148 -11.42 0.20 -11.02
CA LEU A 148 -10.31 0.42 -10.09
C LEU A 148 -8.99 0.18 -10.80
N LYS A 149 -8.00 1.03 -10.55
CA LYS A 149 -6.61 0.67 -10.81
C LYS A 149 -6.19 -0.30 -9.70
N CYS A 150 -5.61 -1.45 -10.01
CA CYS A 150 -5.16 -2.41 -8.99
C CYS A 150 -3.81 -3.01 -9.38
N ASN A 151 -2.81 -2.85 -8.51
CA ASN A 151 -1.48 -3.45 -8.70
C ASN A 151 -1.39 -4.78 -7.96
N ARG A 152 -1.91 -5.84 -8.58
CA ARG A 152 -1.84 -7.21 -8.03
C ARG A 152 -0.68 -8.03 -8.62
N ASP A 153 -0.21 -7.72 -9.84
CA ASP A 153 0.75 -8.57 -10.59
C ASP A 153 1.84 -7.81 -11.37
N GLY A 154 2.14 -6.55 -11.03
CA GLY A 154 3.14 -5.75 -11.77
C GLY A 154 2.66 -5.23 -13.13
N ASP A 155 1.64 -5.85 -13.72
CA ASP A 155 0.85 -5.26 -14.80
C ASP A 155 -0.23 -4.33 -14.21
N LEU A 156 -0.23 -3.08 -14.67
CA LEU A 156 -1.27 -2.11 -14.36
C LEU A 156 -2.60 -2.57 -14.98
N GLN A 157 -3.44 -3.21 -14.18
CA GLN A 157 -4.75 -3.66 -14.62
C GLN A 157 -5.87 -2.79 -14.04
N PHE A 158 -6.82 -2.45 -14.91
CA PHE A 158 -8.12 -1.95 -14.51
C PHE A 158 -9.03 -3.13 -14.18
N VAL A 159 -9.63 -3.13 -12.99
CA VAL A 159 -10.52 -4.19 -12.51
C VAL A 159 -11.87 -3.62 -12.11
N GLY A 160 -12.93 -4.43 -12.27
CA GLY A 160 -14.29 -3.98 -12.02
C GLY A 160 -14.75 -2.91 -13.04
N PRO A 161 -15.68 -2.00 -12.66
CA PRO A 161 -16.30 -1.89 -11.33
C PRO A 161 -17.07 -3.17 -10.95
N PHE A 162 -17.17 -3.44 -9.67
CA PHE A 162 -17.90 -4.59 -9.13
C PHE A 162 -19.21 -4.12 -8.49
N GLN A 163 -20.30 -4.85 -8.75
CA GLN A 163 -21.63 -4.56 -8.23
C GLN A 163 -21.64 -4.54 -6.70
N ASP A 164 -20.88 -5.43 -6.06
CA ASP A 164 -20.73 -5.49 -4.61
C ASP A 164 -19.39 -6.09 -4.16
N GLN A 165 -19.21 -6.20 -2.84
CA GLN A 165 -18.03 -6.79 -2.25
C GLN A 165 -17.89 -8.31 -2.52
N GLN A 166 -18.97 -9.02 -2.85
CA GLN A 166 -18.87 -10.45 -3.15
C GLN A 166 -18.26 -10.64 -4.53
N GLU A 167 -18.73 -9.92 -5.55
CA GLU A 167 -18.18 -9.97 -6.89
C GLU A 167 -16.69 -9.57 -6.90
N PHE A 168 -16.32 -8.58 -6.09
CA PHE A 168 -14.93 -8.22 -5.87
C PHE A 168 -14.11 -9.39 -5.29
N LYS A 169 -14.56 -9.99 -4.17
CA LYS A 169 -13.89 -11.14 -3.53
C LYS A 169 -13.77 -12.33 -4.49
N ASP A 170 -14.83 -12.62 -5.26
CA ASP A 170 -14.86 -13.68 -6.26
C ASP A 170 -13.83 -13.42 -7.37
N SER A 171 -13.68 -12.17 -7.81
CA SER A 171 -12.65 -11.78 -8.78
C SER A 171 -11.23 -11.99 -8.25
N LEU A 172 -10.96 -11.61 -6.99
CA LEU A 172 -9.66 -11.85 -6.35
C LEU A 172 -9.36 -13.35 -6.23
N PHE A 173 -10.37 -14.14 -5.89
CA PHE A 173 -10.26 -15.59 -5.76
C PHE A 173 -10.03 -16.26 -7.12
N ALA A 174 -10.70 -15.79 -8.18
CA ALA A 174 -10.53 -16.28 -9.54
C ALA A 174 -9.12 -16.02 -10.08
N GLN A 175 -8.51 -14.88 -9.74
CA GLN A 175 -7.12 -14.55 -10.12
C GLN A 175 -6.11 -15.50 -9.45
N ALA A 176 -6.36 -15.90 -8.20
CA ALA A 176 -5.53 -16.87 -7.48
C ALA A 176 -5.76 -18.34 -7.92
N ASN A 177 -6.80 -18.61 -8.73
CA ASN A 177 -7.13 -19.94 -9.19
C ASN A 177 -6.20 -20.36 -10.34
N SER A 178 -4.99 -20.78 -9.96
CA SER A 178 -3.98 -21.25 -10.90
C SER A 178 -4.18 -22.72 -11.26
N VAL A 179 -4.23 -23.02 -12.56
CA VAL A 179 -4.19 -24.40 -13.09
C VAL A 179 -2.87 -25.09 -12.71
N LEU A 180 -1.81 -24.30 -12.45
CA LEU A 180 -0.49 -24.81 -12.08
C LEU A 180 -0.40 -25.24 -10.61
N SER A 181 -1.29 -24.73 -9.74
CA SER A 181 -1.23 -24.99 -8.29
C SER A 181 -2.60 -25.41 -7.70
N PRO A 182 -3.30 -26.40 -8.27
CA PRO A 182 -4.66 -26.77 -7.85
C PRO A 182 -4.72 -27.29 -6.41
N HIS A 183 -3.61 -27.79 -5.88
CA HIS A 183 -3.48 -28.28 -4.50
C HIS A 183 -3.68 -27.17 -3.44
N ARG A 184 -3.54 -25.89 -3.79
CA ARG A 184 -3.75 -24.75 -2.87
C ARG A 184 -5.23 -24.38 -2.70
N MET A 185 -6.08 -24.76 -3.65
CA MET A 185 -7.50 -24.37 -3.66
C MET A 185 -8.27 -24.77 -2.41
N PRO A 186 -8.10 -25.98 -1.82
CA PRO A 186 -8.75 -26.31 -0.55
C PRO A 186 -8.37 -25.37 0.59
N ALA A 187 -7.11 -24.95 0.68
CA ALA A 187 -6.65 -24.02 1.70
C ALA A 187 -7.23 -22.61 1.49
N LEU A 188 -7.18 -22.10 0.25
CA LEU A 188 -7.78 -20.82 -0.11
C LEU A 188 -9.28 -20.80 0.19
N ARG A 189 -10.03 -21.88 -0.09
CA ARG A 189 -11.46 -21.99 0.23
C ARG A 189 -11.73 -21.90 1.73
N ARG A 190 -10.92 -22.58 2.56
CA ARG A 190 -11.03 -22.50 4.02
C ARG A 190 -10.77 -21.09 4.55
N LEU A 191 -9.76 -20.40 4.01
CA LEU A 191 -9.47 -19.01 4.38
C LEU A 191 -10.57 -18.03 3.90
N ALA A 192 -11.19 -18.31 2.75
CA ALA A 192 -12.23 -17.46 2.19
C ALA A 192 -13.58 -17.58 2.92
N GLU A 193 -13.88 -18.72 3.54
CA GLU A 193 -15.15 -18.97 4.23
C GLU A 193 -15.51 -17.90 5.29
N PRO A 194 -14.67 -17.62 6.31
CA PRO A 194 -14.99 -16.61 7.32
C PRO A 194 -15.07 -15.19 6.75
N VAL A 195 -14.28 -14.88 5.71
CA VAL A 195 -14.28 -13.56 5.06
C VAL A 195 -15.55 -13.37 4.22
N ASN A 196 -16.02 -14.40 3.52
CA ASN A 196 -17.25 -14.36 2.73
C ASN A 196 -18.51 -14.32 3.60
N ALA A 197 -18.46 -14.90 4.80
CA ALA A 197 -19.54 -14.81 5.78
C ALA A 197 -19.75 -13.39 6.34
N LYS A 198 -18.73 -12.52 6.25
CA LYS A 198 -18.78 -11.14 6.74
C LYS A 198 -19.12 -10.15 5.64
N ARG A 199 -20.00 -9.20 5.99
CA ARG A 199 -20.26 -8.00 5.20
C ARG A 199 -19.47 -6.84 5.80
N HIS A 200 -18.65 -6.22 4.98
CA HIS A 200 -17.88 -5.03 5.35
C HIS A 200 -18.57 -3.77 4.86
N ARG A 201 -18.30 -2.65 5.54
CA ARG A 201 -18.62 -1.32 5.02
C ARG A 201 -17.78 -1.05 3.78
N VAL A 202 -18.37 -0.37 2.80
CA VAL A 202 -17.64 0.18 1.66
C VAL A 202 -17.18 1.58 2.05
N CYS A 203 -15.87 1.83 1.93
CA CYS A 203 -15.21 3.04 2.39
C CYS A 203 -14.26 3.56 1.30
N PHE A 204 -14.12 4.88 1.20
CA PHE A 204 -13.08 5.45 0.34
C PHE A 204 -11.72 5.08 0.93
N THR A 205 -10.86 4.52 0.09
CA THR A 205 -9.62 3.86 0.48
C THR A 205 -8.51 4.34 -0.43
N HIS A 206 -7.33 4.62 0.13
CA HIS A 206 -6.18 5.05 -0.66
C HIS A 206 -5.65 3.90 -1.52
N ALA A 207 -5.60 2.69 -0.94
CA ALA A 207 -5.17 1.42 -1.54
C ALA A 207 -3.69 1.36 -1.94
N ASP A 208 -2.92 2.38 -1.57
CA ASP A 208 -1.46 2.45 -1.67
C ASP A 208 -0.89 3.41 -0.61
N LEU A 209 -1.42 3.32 0.62
CA LEU A 209 -0.99 4.15 1.75
C LEU A 209 0.36 3.68 2.29
N ALA A 210 1.40 3.79 1.46
CA ALA A 210 2.78 3.47 1.78
C ALA A 210 3.50 4.68 2.39
N ALA A 211 4.57 4.44 3.17
CA ALA A 211 5.32 5.52 3.82
C ALA A 211 5.97 6.51 2.81
N ARG A 212 6.19 6.09 1.56
CA ARG A 212 6.64 6.99 0.47
C ARG A 212 5.58 8.02 0.05
N ASN A 213 4.30 7.74 0.31
CA ASN A 213 3.15 8.51 -0.14
C ASN A 213 2.57 9.42 0.96
N ILE A 214 3.19 9.42 2.14
CA ILE A 214 2.85 10.29 3.27
C ILE A 214 4.00 11.28 3.45
N LEU A 215 3.69 12.57 3.54
CA LEU A 215 4.65 13.64 3.73
C LEU A 215 4.59 14.19 5.16
N VAL A 216 5.74 14.35 5.79
CA VAL A 216 5.90 14.86 7.16
C VAL A 216 6.64 16.19 7.11
N LYS A 217 6.16 17.17 7.90
CA LYS A 217 6.86 18.44 8.09
C LYS A 217 6.71 18.88 9.54
N ASN A 218 7.84 19.15 10.20
CA ASN A 218 7.87 19.59 11.60
C ASN A 218 7.11 18.63 12.55
N GLY A 219 7.27 17.31 12.35
CA GLY A 219 6.59 16.29 13.16
C GLY A 219 5.08 16.21 12.98
N ARG A 220 4.54 16.75 11.86
CA ARG A 220 3.11 16.78 11.53
C ARG A 220 2.84 16.20 10.15
N LEU A 221 1.62 15.72 9.93
CA LEU A 221 1.17 15.34 8.59
C LEU A 221 1.12 16.61 7.72
N SER A 222 1.92 16.64 6.67
CA SER A 222 1.95 17.74 5.71
C SER A 222 1.21 17.43 4.41
N GLY A 223 1.05 16.14 4.08
CA GLY A 223 0.10 15.69 3.09
C GLY A 223 0.17 14.21 2.71
N ILE A 224 -0.85 13.77 1.99
CA ILE A 224 -0.94 12.42 1.41
C ILE A 224 -1.03 12.56 -0.11
N ILE A 225 -0.20 11.82 -0.83
CA ILE A 225 -0.07 11.90 -2.29
C ILE A 225 -0.28 10.52 -2.93
N ASP A 226 -0.31 10.47 -4.26
CA ASP A 226 -0.35 9.22 -5.02
C ASP A 226 -1.70 8.45 -4.93
N TRP A 227 -2.79 9.17 -5.15
CA TRP A 227 -4.17 8.65 -5.05
C TRP A 227 -4.65 7.89 -6.30
N GLU A 228 -3.74 7.31 -7.08
CA GLU A 228 -4.07 6.68 -8.37
C GLU A 228 -4.78 5.32 -8.23
N TYR A 229 -4.60 4.65 -7.09
CA TYR A 229 -5.25 3.40 -6.74
C TYR A 229 -6.53 3.58 -5.92
N SER A 230 -6.88 4.83 -5.60
CA SER A 230 -7.96 5.10 -4.66
C SER A 230 -9.35 4.87 -5.24
N GLY A 231 -10.26 4.44 -4.36
CA GLY A 231 -11.63 4.13 -4.72
C GLY A 231 -12.45 3.68 -3.53
N TRP A 232 -13.63 3.14 -3.81
CA TRP A 232 -14.55 2.55 -2.85
C TRP A 232 -14.25 1.07 -2.70
N TYR A 233 -13.74 0.68 -1.54
CA TYR A 233 -13.33 -0.68 -1.21
C TYR A 233 -13.96 -1.14 0.10
N PRO A 234 -14.01 -2.46 0.36
CA PRO A 234 -14.27 -2.96 1.71
C PRO A 234 -13.32 -2.33 2.74
N GLU A 235 -13.81 -1.99 3.93
CA GLU A 235 -13.04 -1.23 4.93
C GLU A 235 -11.70 -1.87 5.34
N TYR A 236 -11.57 -3.20 5.27
CA TYR A 236 -10.33 -3.92 5.56
C TYR A 236 -9.25 -3.74 4.48
N TRP A 237 -9.63 -3.25 3.28
CA TRP A 237 -8.76 -3.27 2.11
C TRP A 237 -7.49 -2.45 2.31
N GLU A 238 -7.59 -1.33 3.02
CA GLU A 238 -6.42 -0.51 3.32
C GLU A 238 -5.40 -1.28 4.15
N LEU A 239 -5.83 -1.97 5.21
CA LEU A 239 -4.94 -2.77 6.05
C LEU A 239 -4.17 -3.77 5.20
N VAL A 240 -4.87 -4.59 4.41
CA VAL A 240 -4.20 -5.66 3.65
C VAL A 240 -3.28 -5.11 2.54
N THR A 241 -3.56 -3.91 2.01
CA THR A 241 -2.64 -3.22 1.09
C THR A 241 -1.44 -2.60 1.80
N MET A 242 -1.61 -2.06 3.01
CA MET A 242 -0.52 -1.54 3.83
C MET A 242 0.42 -2.66 4.28
N GLU A 243 -0.12 -3.79 4.75
CA GLU A 243 0.65 -4.94 5.21
C GLU A 243 1.59 -5.49 4.14
N ARG A 244 1.18 -5.46 2.86
CA ARG A 244 2.08 -5.76 1.74
C ARG A 244 3.32 -4.85 1.71
N GLN A 245 3.11 -3.55 1.91
CA GLN A 245 4.19 -2.56 1.82
C GLN A 245 5.12 -2.63 3.05
N MET A 246 4.76 -3.40 4.08
CA MET A 246 5.50 -3.54 5.33
C MET A 246 6.20 -4.90 5.47
N ILE A 247 6.11 -5.78 4.48
CA ILE A 247 6.80 -7.07 4.50
C ILE A 247 8.30 -6.84 4.70
N ASP A 248 8.86 -7.50 5.71
CA ASP A 248 10.27 -7.37 6.12
C ASP A 248 10.70 -5.95 6.53
N GLU A 249 9.75 -5.07 6.87
CA GLU A 249 9.98 -3.69 7.30
C GLU A 249 9.62 -3.50 8.79
N PRO A 250 10.48 -3.92 9.74
CA PRO A 250 10.17 -3.93 11.17
C PRO A 250 9.92 -2.53 11.75
N LEU A 251 10.55 -1.49 11.20
CA LEU A 251 10.31 -0.11 11.64
C LEU A 251 8.95 0.41 11.19
N MET A 252 8.49 0.01 10.00
CA MET A 252 7.15 0.36 9.53
C MET A 252 6.09 -0.31 10.40
N HIS A 253 6.26 -1.59 10.73
CA HIS A 253 5.37 -2.27 11.66
C HIS A 253 5.30 -1.56 13.02
N GLN A 254 6.45 -1.21 13.61
CA GLN A 254 6.49 -0.46 14.87
C GLN A 254 5.74 0.87 14.78
N PHE A 255 5.91 1.62 13.69
CA PHE A 255 5.19 2.88 13.48
C PHE A 255 3.68 2.66 13.41
N TRP A 256 3.22 1.74 12.54
CA TRP A 256 1.79 1.52 12.33
C TRP A 256 1.10 0.83 13.52
N ASP A 257 1.83 0.02 14.29
CA ASP A 257 1.37 -0.56 15.57
C ASP A 257 1.23 0.51 16.65
N ALA A 258 2.02 1.60 16.60
CA ALA A 258 1.81 2.77 17.44
C ALA A 258 0.63 3.63 16.97
N VAL A 259 0.43 3.75 15.64
CA VAL A 259 -0.71 4.50 15.07
C VAL A 259 -2.04 3.78 15.34
N GLN A 260 -2.13 2.46 15.24
CA GLN A 260 -3.35 1.66 15.45
C GLN A 260 -4.57 2.15 14.65
N LEU A 261 -4.41 2.36 13.33
CA LEU A 261 -5.50 2.85 12.47
C LEU A 261 -6.78 1.99 12.52
N PHE A 262 -6.63 0.70 12.78
CA PHE A 262 -7.71 -0.28 12.76
C PHE A 262 -8.02 -0.88 14.15
N GLY A 263 -7.45 -0.31 15.22
CA GLY A 263 -7.55 -0.86 16.57
C GLY A 263 -6.62 -2.05 16.83
N PRO A 264 -6.80 -2.76 17.96
CA PRO A 264 -5.83 -3.74 18.46
C PRO A 264 -5.89 -5.13 17.78
N GLU A 265 -7.02 -5.52 17.17
CA GLU A 265 -7.17 -6.83 16.51
C GLU A 265 -7.83 -6.69 15.12
N PRO A 266 -7.14 -6.09 14.14
CA PRO A 266 -7.82 -5.73 12.91
C PRO A 266 -7.82 -6.87 11.87
N TYR A 267 -9.01 -7.26 11.44
CA TYR A 267 -9.28 -8.02 10.21
C TYR A 267 -8.35 -9.23 9.94
N ARG A 268 -8.12 -10.07 10.95
CA ARG A 268 -7.17 -11.20 10.91
C ARG A 268 -7.48 -12.21 9.79
N ASP A 269 -8.74 -12.53 9.58
CA ASP A 269 -9.16 -13.49 8.55
C ASP A 269 -8.95 -12.92 7.14
N GLU A 270 -9.27 -11.63 6.97
CA GLU A 270 -9.11 -10.90 5.72
C GLU A 270 -7.63 -10.75 5.35
N LEU A 271 -6.77 -10.49 6.35
CA LEU A 271 -5.32 -10.45 6.18
C LEU A 271 -4.75 -11.82 5.82
N ALA A 272 -5.18 -12.89 6.51
CA ALA A 272 -4.74 -14.24 6.21
C ALA A 272 -5.15 -14.68 4.80
N LEU A 273 -6.39 -14.37 4.38
CA LEU A 273 -6.86 -14.66 3.04
C LEU A 273 -6.08 -13.87 1.98
N GLU A 274 -5.94 -12.55 2.13
CA GLU A 274 -5.27 -11.73 1.13
C GLU A 274 -3.78 -12.08 1.00
N TRP A 275 -3.11 -12.43 2.10
CA TRP A 275 -1.76 -13.01 2.08
C TRP A 275 -1.72 -14.27 1.21
N ALA A 276 -2.59 -15.24 1.48
CA ALA A 276 -2.61 -16.51 0.77
C ALA A 276 -2.96 -16.34 -0.73
N LEU A 277 -3.94 -15.49 -1.06
CA LEU A 277 -4.33 -15.22 -2.44
C LEU A 277 -3.16 -14.64 -3.25
N ARG A 278 -2.36 -13.74 -2.67
CA ARG A 278 -1.19 -13.15 -3.35
C ARG A 278 -0.10 -14.17 -3.66
N HIS A 279 0.18 -15.07 -2.73
CA HIS A 279 1.13 -16.18 -2.94
C HIS A 279 0.63 -17.21 -3.97
N CYS A 280 -0.59 -17.03 -4.48
CA CYS A 280 -1.21 -17.86 -5.52
C CYS A 280 -1.52 -17.07 -6.81
N THR A 281 -1.22 -15.77 -6.88
CA THR A 281 -1.53 -14.91 -8.04
C THR A 281 -0.24 -14.43 -8.73
N GLY A 282 -0.24 -14.43 -10.07
CA GLY A 282 0.80 -13.83 -10.93
C GLY A 282 2.25 -14.26 -10.65
N ALA A 283 3.18 -13.30 -10.81
CA ALA A 283 4.62 -13.52 -10.65
C ALA A 283 5.03 -13.79 -9.18
N SER A 284 4.15 -13.49 -8.23
CA SER A 284 4.31 -13.82 -6.81
C SER A 284 3.84 -15.23 -6.46
N ALA A 285 3.27 -15.98 -7.40
CA ALA A 285 2.97 -17.39 -7.18
C ALA A 285 4.28 -18.15 -6.98
N ALA A 286 4.52 -18.62 -5.76
CA ALA A 286 5.70 -19.42 -5.49
C ALA A 286 5.63 -20.72 -6.32
N VAL A 287 6.75 -21.06 -6.95
CA VAL A 287 6.88 -22.11 -7.97
C VAL A 287 7.13 -23.49 -7.32
N CYS A 288 7.08 -23.60 -5.99
CA CYS A 288 7.55 -24.78 -5.28
C CYS A 288 6.41 -25.79 -5.04
N GLU A 289 6.64 -27.05 -5.43
CA GLU A 289 5.62 -28.12 -5.37
C GLU A 289 5.50 -28.79 -3.99
N GLN A 290 6.41 -28.53 -3.04
CA GLN A 290 6.59 -29.46 -1.91
C GLN A 290 5.97 -29.06 -0.57
N GLU A 291 5.77 -27.78 -0.27
CA GLU A 291 5.01 -27.31 0.90
C GLU A 291 5.04 -25.78 0.88
N GLU A 292 3.90 -25.14 0.64
CA GLU A 292 3.82 -23.69 0.73
C GLU A 292 2.92 -23.32 1.90
N ASP A 293 3.58 -22.95 2.99
CA ASP A 293 2.93 -22.31 4.10
C ASP A 293 2.25 -21.01 3.63
N LEU A 294 0.93 -21.05 3.50
CA LEU A 294 0.10 -19.89 3.17
C LEU A 294 -0.25 -19.07 4.43
N SER A 295 0.37 -19.37 5.57
CA SER A 295 0.15 -18.61 6.79
C SER A 295 0.73 -17.20 6.67
N CYS A 296 -0.07 -16.22 7.04
CA CYS A 296 0.39 -14.84 7.12
C CYS A 296 1.26 -14.69 8.37
N PRO A 297 2.54 -14.29 8.26
CA PRO A 297 3.44 -14.15 9.42
C PRO A 297 2.85 -13.29 10.54
N ARG A 298 2.12 -12.23 10.16
CA ARG A 298 1.43 -11.32 11.09
C ARG A 298 0.27 -11.97 11.86
N CYS A 299 -0.27 -13.08 11.34
CA CYS A 299 -1.35 -13.84 11.96
C CYS A 299 -0.84 -15.04 12.79
N VAL A 300 0.44 -15.40 12.70
CA VAL A 300 1.04 -16.64 13.27
C VAL A 300 1.64 -16.42 14.67
N VAL A 301 1.47 -15.24 15.26
CA VAL A 301 2.01 -14.95 16.59
C VAL A 301 1.45 -15.94 17.63
N PHE A 302 2.38 -16.65 18.29
CA PHE A 302 2.20 -17.69 19.31
C PHE A 302 1.67 -17.16 20.64
#